data_AF-A0A2U9IT82-F1
#
_entry.id   AF-A0A2U9IT82-F1
#
_cell.length_a   1.000
_cell.length_b   1.000
_cell.length_c   1.000
_cell.angle_alpha   90.00
_cell.angle_beta   90.00
_cell.angle_gamma   90.00
#
_symmetry.space_group_name_H-M   'P 1'
#
loop_
_entity.id
_entity.type
_entity.pdbx_description
1 polymer ?
#
loop_
_entity_poly.entity_id
_entity_poly.type
_entity_poly.pdbx_seq_one_letter_code
_entity_poly.pdbx_strand_id
1 'polypeptide(L)'
;MQISRDFLDKVDEGSCIPYRNNEVVCVSQDLPLIDSAPIELEIDREGNNVLLRNIILDKEDDPLYVEYFIDAMFLNSISKSKSIIILFVDRSGEVLKKLVIYLTEDDIQLIRSEMRVGDKGFTV
;
A
#
# COMPACT_ATOMS: atom_id res chain seq x y z
N MET A 1 10.81 -15.06 -5.20
CA MET A 1 10.30 -13.95 -6.05
C MET A 1 11.39 -12.90 -6.07
N GLN A 2 11.64 -12.24 -7.20
CA GLN A 2 12.65 -11.18 -7.30
C GLN A 2 12.04 -9.96 -7.99
N ILE A 3 12.24 -8.78 -7.41
CA ILE A 3 11.78 -7.52 -7.99
C ILE A 3 12.79 -7.04 -9.04
N SER A 4 12.31 -6.53 -10.17
CA SER A 4 13.17 -6.07 -11.26
C SER A 4 13.98 -4.84 -10.86
N ARG A 5 15.26 -4.81 -11.22
CA ARG A 5 16.14 -3.65 -10.99
C ARG A 5 15.60 -2.35 -11.61
N ASP A 6 15.07 -2.42 -12.83
CA ASP A 6 14.46 -1.26 -13.51
C ASP A 6 13.33 -0.58 -12.72
N PHE A 7 12.65 -1.33 -11.85
CA PHE A 7 11.67 -0.78 -10.92
C PHE A 7 12.37 -0.16 -9.71
N LEU A 8 13.27 -0.91 -9.06
CA LEU A 8 13.99 -0.48 -7.85
C LEU A 8 14.84 0.78 -8.06
N ASP A 9 15.39 0.98 -9.26
CA ASP A 9 16.17 2.16 -9.61
C ASP A 9 15.33 3.46 -9.62
N LYS A 10 13.99 3.34 -9.60
CA LYS A 10 13.04 4.46 -9.58
C LYS A 10 12.35 4.64 -8.23
N VAL A 11 12.68 3.81 -7.24
CA VAL A 11 12.06 3.85 -5.92
C VAL A 11 13.12 4.25 -4.90
N ASP A 12 12.82 5.29 -4.12
CA ASP A 12 13.71 5.74 -3.06
C ASP A 12 13.71 4.77 -1.86
N GLU A 13 14.77 4.80 -1.07
CA GLU A 13 14.87 3.94 0.11
C GLU A 13 13.92 4.51 1.19
N GLY A 14 13.24 3.62 1.90
CA GLY A 14 12.15 3.98 2.81
C GLY A 14 10.82 4.27 2.11
N SER A 15 10.72 4.12 0.78
CA SER A 15 9.47 4.34 0.04
C SER A 15 8.74 3.04 -0.27
N CYS A 16 7.41 3.12 -0.28
CA CYS A 16 6.50 2.07 -0.70
C CYS A 16 5.70 2.50 -1.93
N ILE A 17 5.63 1.66 -2.96
CA ILE A 17 4.96 2.00 -4.23
C ILE A 17 4.15 0.80 -4.73
N PRO A 18 2.92 0.99 -5.25
CA PRO A 18 2.19 -0.06 -5.93
C PRO A 18 3.00 -0.62 -7.10
N TYR A 19 3.02 -1.95 -7.23
CA TYR A 19 3.82 -2.64 -8.23
C TYR A 19 2.95 -3.33 -9.28
N ARG A 20 2.35 -4.47 -8.92
CA ARG A 20 1.52 -5.27 -9.82
C ARG A 20 0.29 -5.75 -9.08
N ASN A 21 -0.86 -5.70 -9.74
CA ASN A 21 -2.13 -6.14 -9.17
C ASN A 21 -2.40 -5.44 -7.82
N ASN A 22 -2.43 -6.21 -6.73
CA ASN A 22 -2.63 -5.78 -5.36
C ASN A 22 -1.34 -5.78 -4.52
N GLU A 23 -0.17 -5.81 -5.18
CA GLU A 23 1.14 -5.81 -4.53
C GLU A 23 1.69 -4.39 -4.39
N VAL A 24 2.28 -4.10 -3.23
CA VAL A 24 3.06 -2.90 -2.94
C VAL A 24 4.46 -3.34 -2.60
N VAL A 25 5.46 -2.66 -3.15
CA VAL A 25 6.87 -2.92 -2.85
C VAL A 25 7.40 -1.79 -1.98
N CYS A 26 7.91 -2.14 -0.81
CA CYS A 26 8.60 -1.25 0.11
C CYS A 26 10.10 -1.53 0.06
N VAL A 27 10.90 -0.55 -0.39
CA VAL A 27 12.36 -0.68 -0.37
C VAL A 27 12.84 -0.23 1.00
N SER A 28 12.83 -1.15 1.96
CA SER A 28 13.13 -0.85 3.36
C SER A 28 13.75 -2.05 4.08
N GLN A 29 14.67 -1.75 5.00
CA GLN A 29 15.17 -2.70 6.01
C GLN A 29 14.37 -2.63 7.31
N ASP A 30 13.47 -1.66 7.43
CA ASP A 30 12.52 -1.59 8.53
C ASP A 30 11.37 -2.56 8.24
N LEU A 31 11.40 -3.69 8.95
CA LEU A 31 10.54 -4.83 8.71
C LEU A 31 9.59 -5.00 9.90
N PRO A 32 8.34 -5.42 9.67
CA PRO A 32 7.47 -5.74 10.79
C PRO A 32 8.11 -6.84 11.64
N LEU A 33 8.06 -6.70 12.96
CA LEU A 33 8.62 -7.64 13.92
C LEU A 33 7.71 -8.87 14.09
N ILE A 34 6.40 -8.67 13.97
CA ILE A 34 5.38 -9.68 14.20
C ILE A 34 4.54 -9.86 12.94
N ASP A 35 4.43 -11.10 12.45
CA ASP A 35 3.71 -11.40 11.19
C ASP A 35 2.19 -11.19 11.30
N SER A 36 1.66 -11.28 12.51
CA SER A 36 0.22 -11.16 12.82
C SER A 36 -0.08 -9.92 13.66
N ALA A 37 0.72 -8.86 13.53
CA ALA A 37 0.43 -7.60 14.18
C ALA A 37 -0.93 -7.05 13.73
N PRO A 38 -1.71 -6.40 14.61
CA PRO A 38 -2.86 -5.63 14.19
C PRO A 38 -2.45 -4.56 13.17
N ILE A 39 -3.32 -4.33 12.18
CA ILE A 39 -3.09 -3.34 11.13
C ILE A 39 -4.30 -2.43 11.06
N GLU A 40 -4.05 -1.13 11.11
CA GLU A 40 -5.05 -0.11 10.86
C GLU A 40 -4.84 0.49 9.47
N LEU A 41 -5.94 0.83 8.80
CA LEU A 41 -5.93 1.46 7.48
C LEU A 41 -6.44 2.90 7.61
N GLU A 42 -5.60 3.84 7.20
CA GLU A 42 -5.96 5.24 7.02
C GLU A 42 -5.96 5.59 5.53
N ILE A 43 -6.88 6.47 5.14
CA ILE A 43 -7.09 6.87 3.75
C ILE A 43 -7.13 8.39 3.74
N ASP A 44 -6.11 8.98 3.12
CA ASP A 44 -5.96 10.42 3.00
C ASP A 44 -6.04 10.86 1.53
N ARG A 45 -6.35 12.14 1.32
CA ARG A 45 -6.36 12.75 0.00
C ARG A 45 -5.35 13.87 -0.09
N GLU A 46 -4.43 13.74 -1.05
CA GLU A 46 -3.46 14.77 -1.38
C GLU A 46 -3.68 15.24 -2.83
N GLY A 47 -4.41 16.35 -2.97
CA GLY A 47 -4.80 16.88 -4.27
C GLY A 47 -5.73 15.92 -5.03
N ASN A 48 -5.24 15.37 -6.13
CA ASN A 48 -5.97 14.40 -6.97
C ASN A 48 -5.57 12.93 -6.69
N ASN A 49 -4.68 12.70 -5.73
CA ASN A 49 -4.21 11.37 -5.39
C ASN A 49 -4.85 10.91 -4.08
N VAL A 50 -5.04 9.59 -3.97
CA VAL A 50 -5.45 8.94 -2.72
C VAL A 50 -4.23 8.25 -2.13
N LEU A 51 -3.91 8.60 -0.90
CA LEU A 51 -2.86 8.00 -0.09
C LEU A 51 -3.48 6.91 0.79
N LEU A 52 -2.97 5.70 0.70
CA LEU A 52 -3.25 4.66 1.67
C LEU A 52 -2.09 4.57 2.65
N ARG A 53 -2.41 4.55 3.95
CA ARG A 53 -1.47 4.32 5.04
C ARG A 53 -1.91 3.09 5.80
N ASN A 54 -1.07 2.05 5.81
CA ASN A 54 -1.27 0.91 6.70
C ASN A 54 -0.36 1.08 7.90
N ILE A 55 -0.95 1.11 9.10
CA ILE A 55 -0.24 1.30 10.36
C ILE A 55 -0.12 -0.08 11.00
N ILE A 56 1.10 -0.61 11.07
CA ILE A 56 1.38 -1.93 11.62
C ILE A 56 1.75 -1.75 13.10
N LEU A 57 0.90 -2.27 13.98
CA LEU A 57 1.02 -2.11 15.44
C LEU A 57 1.80 -3.28 16.05
N ASP A 58 3.04 -3.48 15.60
CA ASP A 58 3.93 -4.55 16.08
C ASP A 58 4.81 -4.13 17.26
N LYS A 59 4.89 -2.82 17.53
CA LYS A 59 5.58 -2.22 18.68
C LYS A 59 4.74 -1.08 19.26
N GLU A 60 4.45 -1.15 20.56
CA GLU A 60 3.47 -0.27 21.23
C GLU A 60 3.77 1.24 21.08
N ASP A 61 5.05 1.63 21.11
CA ASP A 61 5.47 3.04 21.11
C ASP A 61 6.00 3.53 19.75
N ASP A 62 6.05 2.67 18.73
CA ASP A 62 6.74 2.95 17.46
C ASP A 62 6.19 2.06 16.35
N PRO A 63 4.96 2.32 15.90
CA PRO A 63 4.32 1.53 14.85
C PRO A 63 4.97 1.78 13.49
N LEU A 64 5.01 0.74 12.66
CA LEU A 64 5.55 0.84 11.31
C LEU A 64 4.49 1.37 10.34
N TYR A 65 4.80 2.48 9.67
CA TYR A 65 3.92 3.12 8.70
C TYR A 65 4.28 2.70 7.27
N VAL A 66 3.28 2.19 6.54
CA VAL A 66 3.41 1.83 5.13
C VAL A 66 2.48 2.72 4.31
N GLU A 67 3.06 3.75 3.70
CA GLU A 67 2.36 4.80 2.96
C GLU A 67 2.61 4.70 1.47
N TYR A 68 1.54 4.75 0.67
CA TYR A 68 1.65 4.73 -0.79
C TYR A 68 0.41 5.30 -1.48
N PHE A 69 0.63 6.02 -2.58
CA PHE A 69 -0.45 6.50 -3.44
C PHE A 69 -1.00 5.38 -4.29
N ILE A 70 -2.31 5.37 -4.52
CA ILE A 70 -2.98 4.39 -5.36
C ILE A 70 -3.68 5.03 -6.56
N ASP A 71 -3.87 4.23 -7.60
CA ASP A 71 -4.65 4.60 -8.78
C ASP A 71 -5.90 3.70 -8.94
N ALA A 72 -6.69 3.98 -9.98
CA ALA A 72 -7.90 3.23 -10.27
C ALA A 72 -7.64 1.76 -10.63
N MET A 73 -6.47 1.44 -11.20
CA MET A 73 -6.09 0.07 -11.55
C MET A 73 -5.79 -0.74 -10.29
N PHE A 74 -5.07 -0.13 -9.34
CA PHE A 74 -4.80 -0.73 -8.04
C PHE A 74 -6.08 -0.94 -7.24
N LEU A 75 -6.97 0.06 -7.18
CA LEU A 75 -8.29 -0.08 -6.53
C LEU A 75 -9.09 -1.24 -7.13
N ASN A 76 -9.10 -1.38 -8.46
CA ASN A 76 -9.79 -2.49 -9.13
C ASN A 76 -9.19 -3.86 -8.74
N SER A 77 -7.86 -3.93 -8.60
CA SER A 77 -7.16 -5.15 -8.18
C SER A 77 -7.53 -5.54 -6.75
N ILE A 78 -7.41 -4.62 -5.79
CA ILE A 78 -7.74 -4.89 -4.37
C ILE A 78 -9.23 -5.12 -4.15
N SER A 79 -10.10 -4.53 -4.98
CA SER A 79 -11.55 -4.78 -4.94
C SER A 79 -11.91 -6.24 -5.27
N LYS A 80 -11.10 -6.90 -6.11
CA LYS A 80 -11.29 -8.30 -6.51
C LYS A 80 -10.60 -9.28 -5.56
N SER A 81 -9.36 -8.98 -5.18
CA SER A 81 -8.57 -9.86 -4.31
C SER A 81 -8.91 -9.73 -2.83
N LYS A 82 -9.60 -8.64 -2.45
CA LYS A 82 -9.92 -8.28 -1.05
C LYS A 82 -8.69 -8.30 -0.13
N SER A 83 -7.53 -7.96 -0.71
CA SER A 83 -6.28 -7.97 0.02
C SER A 83 -5.24 -7.08 -0.64
N ILE A 84 -4.31 -6.59 0.17
CA ILE A 84 -3.09 -5.90 -0.24
C ILE A 84 -1.91 -6.77 0.20
N ILE A 85 -0.93 -6.95 -0.68
CA ILE A 85 0.29 -7.69 -0.38
C ILE A 85 1.45 -6.69 -0.32
N ILE A 86 2.00 -6.48 0.87
CA ILE A 86 3.20 -5.65 1.06
C ILE A 86 4.42 -6.56 0.96
N LEU A 87 5.34 -6.22 0.06
CA LEU A 87 6.62 -6.88 -0.13
C LEU A 87 7.73 -5.94 0.34
N PHE A 88 8.37 -6.29 1.45
CA PHE A 88 9.56 -5.60 1.91
C PHE A 88 10.77 -6.18 1.20
N VAL A 89 11.52 -5.33 0.52
CA VAL A 89 12.62 -5.75 -0.34
C VAL A 89 13.87 -4.93 -0.08
N ASP A 90 15.02 -5.55 -0.31
CA ASP A 90 16.30 -4.86 -0.31
C ASP A 90 16.61 -4.23 -1.69
N ARG A 91 17.76 -3.55 -1.78
CA ARG A 91 18.26 -2.97 -3.03
C ARG A 91 18.71 -4.01 -4.06
N SER A 92 18.89 -5.27 -3.67
CA SER A 92 19.20 -6.37 -4.60
C SER A 92 17.93 -6.93 -5.27
N GLY A 93 16.75 -6.57 -4.77
CA GLY A 93 15.45 -7.05 -5.19
C GLY A 93 15.02 -8.35 -4.53
N GLU A 94 15.74 -8.77 -3.49
CA GLU A 94 15.36 -9.88 -2.63
C GLU A 94 14.19 -9.48 -1.74
N VAL A 95 13.18 -10.34 -1.67
CA VAL A 95 12.04 -10.15 -0.77
C VAL A 95 12.42 -10.64 0.62
N LEU A 96 12.60 -9.70 1.53
CA LEU A 96 12.96 -9.95 2.92
C LEU A 96 11.75 -10.40 3.74
N LYS A 97 10.59 -9.77 3.50
CA LYS A 97 9.36 -10.07 4.21
C LYS A 97 8.13 -9.81 3.35
N LYS A 98 7.06 -10.56 3.63
CA LYS A 98 5.75 -10.40 2.99
C LYS A 98 4.68 -10.28 4.06
N LEU A 99 3.83 -9.28 3.91
CA LEU A 99 2.66 -9.05 4.75
C LEU A 99 1.40 -9.05 3.88
N VAL A 100 0.34 -9.71 4.35
CA VAL A 100 -0.95 -9.73 3.66
C VAL A 100 -1.97 -9.01 4.53
N ILE A 101 -2.56 -7.97 3.97
CA ILE A 101 -3.56 -7.13 4.63
C ILE A 101 -4.89 -7.47 3.99
N TYR A 102 -5.85 -7.95 4.78
CA TYR A 102 -7.18 -8.28 4.28
C TYR A 102 -8.08 -7.05 4.39
N LEU A 103 -8.84 -6.79 3.32
CA LEU A 103 -9.76 -5.66 3.26
C LEU A 103 -11.19 -6.16 3.38
N THR A 104 -11.96 -5.49 4.23
CA THR A 104 -13.40 -5.66 4.31
C THR A 104 -14.10 -5.02 3.11
N GLU A 105 -15.40 -5.26 2.95
CA GLU A 105 -16.17 -4.54 1.92
C GLU A 105 -16.24 -3.05 2.24
N ASP A 106 -16.34 -2.69 3.52
CA ASP A 106 -16.42 -1.30 3.97
C ASP A 106 -15.13 -0.53 3.64
N ASP A 107 -13.96 -1.14 3.85
CA ASP A 107 -12.67 -0.56 3.47
C ASP A 107 -12.65 -0.23 1.96
N ILE A 108 -13.08 -1.18 1.13
CA ILE A 108 -13.12 -0.99 -0.34
C ILE A 108 -14.08 0.14 -0.73
N GLN A 109 -15.24 0.25 -0.07
CA GLN A 109 -16.19 1.33 -0.35
C GLN A 109 -15.64 2.69 0.10
N LEU A 110 -14.94 2.75 1.24
CA LEU A 110 -14.31 3.96 1.73
C LEU A 110 -13.21 4.44 0.78
N ILE A 111 -12.31 3.55 0.36
CA ILE A 111 -11.26 3.89 -0.64
C ILE A 111 -11.91 4.39 -1.94
N ARG A 112 -12.95 3.70 -2.42
CA ARG A 112 -13.66 4.09 -3.65
C ARG A 112 -14.35 5.45 -3.51
N SER A 113 -14.89 5.76 -2.34
CA SER A 113 -15.49 7.07 -2.05
C SER A 113 -14.44 8.16 -2.24
N GLU A 114 -13.30 8.04 -1.58
CA GLU A 114 -12.24 9.06 -1.63
C GLU A 114 -11.70 9.27 -3.05
N MET A 115 -11.57 8.19 -3.84
CA MET A 115 -11.18 8.31 -5.25
C MET A 115 -12.24 9.02 -6.12
N ARG A 116 -13.53 8.86 -5.83
CA ARG A 116 -14.63 9.46 -6.62
C ARG A 116 -14.88 10.92 -6.34
N VAL A 117 -14.48 11.44 -5.17
CA VAL A 117 -14.61 12.87 -4.86
C VAL A 117 -13.69 13.74 -5.77
N GLY A 118 -12.90 13.12 -6.67
CA GLY A 118 -12.19 13.78 -7.77
C GLY A 118 -13.03 14.08 -9.02
N ASP A 119 -14.17 13.40 -9.23
CA ASP A 119 -15.04 13.59 -10.42
C ASP A 119 -16.09 14.72 -10.26
N LYS A 120 -16.00 15.52 -9.19
CA LYS A 120 -16.81 16.75 -9.06
C LYS A 120 -16.23 17.84 -9.94
N GLY A 121 -16.40 17.66 -11.25
CA GLY A 121 -15.91 18.54 -12.27
C GLY A 121 -16.39 18.20 -13.68
N PHE A 122 -17.60 17.65 -13.88
CA PHE A 122 -18.30 17.86 -15.14
C PHE A 122 -19.81 18.11 -14.93
N THR A 123 -20.20 19.22 -15.53
CA THR A 123 -21.46 19.95 -15.48
C THR A 123 -22.60 19.24 -16.21
N VAL A 124 -23.82 19.53 -15.74
CA VAL A 124 -25.18 19.36 -16.30
C VAL A 124 -25.25 18.92 -17.77
#